data_AF-A0A9D4S104-F1
#
_entry.id   AF-A0A9D4S104-F1
#
_cell.length_a   1.000
_cell.length_b   1.000
_cell.length_c   1.000
_cell.angle_alpha   90.00
_cell.angle_beta   90.00
_cell.angle_gamma   90.00
#
_symmetry.space_group_name_H-M   'P 1'
#
loop_
_entity.id
_entity.type
_entity.pdbx_description
1 polymer ?
#
loop_
_entity_poly.entity_id
_entity_poly.type
_entity_poly.pdbx_seq_one_letter_code
_entity_poly.pdbx_strand_id
1 'polypeptide(L)'
;MMMVKLKEENKLQKFVEDNNLHRRSISKWSSVNESVSNFPQLDETKLKLLTLGTYQLKLCPSYIQEYMGSECTIDVFRETCDLIRVRLQSRHISSKTYQVWIQYDSDHVNIDS
;
A
#
# COMPACT_ATOMS: atom_id res chain seq x y z
N MET A 1 -22.29 -5.09 -7.22
CA MET A 1 -21.20 -5.24 -6.23
C MET A 1 -20.01 -4.30 -6.46
N MET A 2 -19.65 -3.87 -7.69
CA MET A 2 -18.58 -2.87 -7.90
C MET A 2 -19.08 -1.41 -7.93
N MET A 3 -20.32 -1.16 -8.38
CA MET A 3 -20.87 0.20 -8.53
C MET A 3 -21.23 0.90 -7.21
N VAL A 4 -21.38 0.16 -6.12
CA VAL A 4 -21.74 0.72 -4.80
C VAL A 4 -20.52 1.40 -4.17
N LYS A 5 -19.34 0.77 -4.23
CA LYS A 5 -18.08 1.33 -3.70
C LYS A 5 -17.61 2.60 -4.42
N LEU A 6 -17.95 2.79 -5.70
CA LEU A 6 -17.67 4.02 -6.44
C LEU A 6 -18.43 5.23 -5.90
N LYS A 7 -19.57 5.01 -5.23
CA LYS A 7 -20.40 6.05 -4.63
C LYS A 7 -20.07 6.30 -3.16
N GLU A 8 -19.31 5.41 -2.54
CA GLU A 8 -18.88 5.55 -1.16
C GLU A 8 -17.62 6.43 -1.09
N GLU A 9 -17.59 7.32 -0.11
CA GLU A 9 -16.44 8.17 0.15
C GLU A 9 -15.22 7.32 0.50
N ASN A 10 -14.08 7.58 -0.13
CA ASN A 10 -12.82 6.95 0.22
C ASN A 10 -12.35 7.48 1.59
N LYS A 11 -12.73 6.75 2.65
CA LYS A 11 -12.40 7.11 4.04
C LYS A 11 -10.90 7.30 4.27
N LEU A 12 -10.06 6.48 3.62
CA LEU A 12 -8.61 6.58 3.74
C LEU A 12 -8.09 7.87 3.11
N GLN A 13 -8.59 8.24 1.94
CA GLN A 13 -8.21 9.49 1.29
C GLN A 13 -8.54 10.69 2.18
N LYS A 14 -9.77 10.74 2.71
CA LYS A 14 -10.20 11.80 3.63
C LYS A 14 -9.31 11.88 4.87
N PHE A 15 -9.00 10.73 5.49
CA PHE A 15 -8.10 10.67 6.64
C PHE A 15 -6.70 11.23 6.33
N VAL A 16 -6.15 10.89 5.15
CA VAL A 16 -4.83 11.39 4.69
C VAL A 16 -4.85 12.91 4.48
N GLU A 17 -5.94 13.45 3.94
CA GLU A 17 -6.13 14.88 3.70
C GLU A 17 -6.28 15.64 5.02
N ASP A 18 -7.19 15.22 5.89
CA ASP A 18 -7.49 15.84 7.19
C ASP A 18 -6.23 15.89 8.09
N ASN A 19 -5.43 14.83 8.08
CA ASN A 19 -4.22 14.71 8.91
C ASN A 19 -2.94 15.22 8.22
N ASN A 20 -3.06 15.79 7.01
CA ASN A 20 -1.96 16.30 6.19
C ASN A 20 -0.82 15.29 5.98
N LEU A 21 -1.18 14.01 5.86
CA LEU A 21 -0.25 12.89 5.82
C LEU A 21 0.58 12.84 4.52
N HIS A 22 0.06 13.45 3.44
CA HIS A 22 0.76 13.61 2.16
C HIS A 22 2.11 14.32 2.27
N ARG A 23 2.29 15.15 3.32
CA ARG A 23 3.52 15.90 3.55
C ARG A 23 4.64 14.98 4.02
N ARG A 24 5.88 15.34 3.67
CA ARG A 24 7.11 14.66 4.12
C ARG A 24 7.45 15.05 5.56
N SER A 25 6.52 14.91 6.50
CA SER A 25 6.82 15.12 7.91
C SER A 25 7.54 13.88 8.47
N ILE A 26 8.84 13.99 8.70
CA ILE A 26 9.71 12.85 9.07
C ILE A 26 9.28 12.21 10.40
N SER A 27 8.64 12.96 11.30
CA SER A 27 8.25 12.45 12.63
C SER A 27 7.10 11.45 12.61
N LYS A 28 6.26 11.46 11.57
CA LYS A 28 5.07 10.61 11.44
C LYS A 28 5.33 9.27 10.74
N TRP A 29 6.49 9.13 10.09
CA TRP A 29 6.80 8.03 9.19
C TRP A 29 8.07 7.28 9.59
N SER A 30 8.01 5.96 9.50
CA SER A 30 9.19 5.09 9.61
C SER A 30 9.44 4.44 8.26
N SER A 31 10.59 4.73 7.64
CA SER A 31 10.98 4.05 6.41
C SER A 31 11.32 2.59 6.70
N VAL A 32 10.87 1.70 5.82
CA VAL A 32 11.05 0.25 5.95
C VAL A 32 12.07 -0.20 4.92
N ASN A 33 13.16 -0.79 5.40
CA ASN A 33 14.26 -1.26 4.54
C ASN A 33 14.17 -2.75 4.20
N GLU A 34 13.40 -3.55 4.95
CA GLU A 34 13.33 -5.01 4.76
C GLU A 34 11.90 -5.51 4.62
N SER A 35 11.14 -5.55 5.72
CA SER A 35 9.78 -6.08 5.73
C SER A 35 8.88 -5.37 6.75
N VAL A 36 7.59 -5.32 6.47
CA VAL A 36 6.57 -4.84 7.41
C VAL A 36 6.02 -6.05 8.15
N SER A 37 6.44 -6.24 9.41
CA SER A 37 6.16 -7.45 10.19
C SER A 37 4.67 -7.77 10.36
N ASN A 38 3.81 -6.74 10.33
CA ASN A 38 2.38 -6.87 10.57
C ASN A 38 1.54 -6.81 9.30
N PHE A 39 2.17 -6.83 8.11
CA PHE A 39 1.44 -6.80 6.85
C PHE A 39 0.77 -8.16 6.59
N PRO A 40 -0.51 -8.19 6.19
CA PRO A 40 -1.27 -9.42 6.09
C PRO A 40 -0.69 -10.38 5.05
N GLN A 41 -0.70 -11.66 5.38
CA GLN A 41 -0.28 -12.71 4.45
C GLN A 41 -1.50 -13.27 3.73
N LEU A 42 -1.55 -13.05 2.41
CA LEU A 42 -2.63 -13.52 1.56
C LEU A 42 -2.21 -14.78 0.81
N ASP A 43 -3.01 -15.83 0.92
CA ASP A 43 -2.88 -16.99 0.05
C ASP A 43 -3.29 -16.67 -1.41
N GLU A 44 -2.98 -17.59 -2.32
CA GLU A 44 -3.27 -17.41 -3.75
C GLU A 44 -4.76 -17.19 -4.04
N THR A 45 -5.65 -17.79 -3.26
CA THR A 45 -7.10 -17.66 -3.44
C THR A 45 -7.57 -16.24 -3.06
N LYS A 46 -7.12 -15.73 -1.92
CA LYS A 46 -7.39 -14.35 -1.48
C LYS A 46 -6.81 -13.34 -2.46
N LEU A 47 -5.60 -13.58 -2.95
CA LEU A 47 -4.96 -12.74 -3.96
C LEU A 47 -5.79 -12.70 -5.26
N LYS A 48 -6.22 -13.84 -5.78
CA LYS A 48 -7.08 -13.90 -6.98
C LYS A 48 -8.40 -13.16 -6.78
N LEU A 49 -9.00 -13.26 -5.60
CA LEU A 49 -10.24 -12.55 -5.28
C LEU A 49 -10.00 -11.03 -5.25
N LEU A 50 -8.92 -10.59 -4.60
CA LEU A 50 -8.53 -9.19 -4.51
C LEU A 50 -8.24 -8.59 -5.89
N THR A 51 -7.52 -9.31 -6.74
CA THR A 51 -7.11 -8.84 -8.07
C THR A 51 -8.12 -9.13 -9.18
N LEU A 52 -9.29 -9.66 -8.83
CA LEU A 52 -10.36 -10.05 -9.77
C LEU A 52 -9.87 -11.02 -10.85
N GLY A 53 -8.94 -11.92 -10.49
CA GLY A 53 -8.43 -12.98 -11.36
C GLY A 53 -6.90 -13.04 -11.45
N THR A 54 -6.41 -14.09 -12.13
CA THR A 54 -4.97 -14.43 -12.20
C THR A 54 -4.15 -13.53 -13.12
N TYR A 55 -4.79 -12.76 -14.00
CA TYR A 55 -4.08 -11.96 -14.99
C TYR A 55 -3.18 -10.91 -14.31
N GLN A 56 -3.71 -10.16 -13.35
CA GLN A 56 -2.95 -9.17 -12.60
C GLN A 56 -1.78 -9.80 -11.85
N LEU A 57 -1.99 -10.96 -11.21
CA LEU A 57 -0.93 -11.70 -10.51
C LEU A 57 0.21 -12.12 -11.45
N LYS A 58 -0.12 -12.52 -12.68
CA LYS A 58 0.89 -12.87 -13.70
C LYS A 58 1.69 -11.66 -14.17
N LEU A 59 1.11 -10.46 -14.16
CA LEU A 59 1.81 -9.22 -14.52
C LEU A 59 2.64 -8.64 -13.38
N CYS A 60 2.33 -8.95 -12.12
CA CYS A 60 3.03 -8.42 -10.96
C CYS A 60 4.56 -8.55 -11.06
N PRO A 61 5.16 -9.70 -11.41
CA PRO A 61 6.61 -9.83 -11.52
C PRO A 61 7.23 -8.85 -12.53
N SER A 62 6.62 -8.70 -13.71
CA SER A 62 7.09 -7.77 -14.73
C SER A 62 7.03 -6.32 -14.24
N TYR A 63 5.94 -5.93 -13.58
CA TYR A 63 5.84 -4.60 -12.97
C TYR A 63 6.86 -4.38 -11.87
N ILE A 64 7.06 -5.35 -10.97
CA ILE A 64 8.04 -5.25 -9.88
C ILE A 64 9.45 -5.11 -10.43
N GLN A 65 9.80 -5.88 -11.46
CA GLN A 65 11.12 -5.85 -12.08
C GLN A 65 11.44 -4.47 -12.65
N GLU A 66 10.46 -3.76 -13.23
CA GLU A 66 10.66 -2.39 -13.69
C GLU A 66 10.97 -1.40 -12.56
N TYR A 67 10.58 -1.71 -11.32
CA TYR A 67 10.88 -0.89 -10.15
C TYR A 67 12.13 -1.35 -9.38
N MET A 68 12.65 -2.55 -9.65
CA MET A 68 13.90 -3.03 -9.05
C MET A 68 15.08 -2.21 -9.58
N GLY A 69 15.59 -1.29 -8.75
CA GLY A 69 16.64 -0.33 -9.10
C GLY A 69 16.16 1.10 -9.32
N SER A 70 14.85 1.35 -9.21
CA SER A 70 14.27 2.70 -9.17
C SER A 70 14.08 3.18 -7.73
N GLU A 71 13.94 4.49 -7.53
CA GLU A 71 13.62 5.10 -6.24
C GLU A 71 12.18 4.73 -5.82
N CYS A 72 12.03 3.59 -5.16
CA CYS A 72 10.83 3.17 -4.45
C CYS A 72 11.08 3.29 -2.96
N THR A 73 10.20 4.00 -2.25
CA THR A 73 10.29 4.11 -0.78
C THR A 73 8.98 3.72 -0.14
N ILE A 74 9.08 2.86 0.87
CA ILE A 74 7.96 2.37 1.66
C ILE A 74 8.09 2.95 3.06
N ASP A 75 7.05 3.65 3.51
CA ASP A 75 6.99 4.29 4.82
C ASP A 75 5.77 3.77 5.59
N VAL A 76 5.96 3.34 6.84
CA VAL A 76 4.88 2.93 7.75
C VAL A 76 4.51 4.08 8.67
N PHE A 77 3.21 4.27 8.88
CA PHE A 77 2.69 5.28 9.78
C PHE A 77 2.90 4.86 11.23
N ARG A 78 3.55 5.70 12.03
CA ARG A 78 4.02 5.33 13.38
C ARG A 78 2.92 5.20 14.41
N GLU A 79 1.79 5.88 14.24
CA GLU A 79 0.75 5.95 15.28
C GLU A 79 -0.06 4.66 15.32
N THR A 80 -0.37 4.07 14.17
CA THR A 80 -1.29 2.92 14.07
C THR A 80 -0.68 1.69 13.39
N CYS A 81 0.49 1.79 12.76
CA CYS A 81 1.22 0.68 12.11
C CYS A 81 0.41 -0.19 11.13
N ASP A 82 -0.78 0.26 10.74
CA ASP A 82 -1.77 -0.35 9.84
C ASP A 82 -1.86 0.42 8.50
N LEU A 83 -1.11 1.51 8.39
CA LEU A 83 -1.10 2.41 7.25
C LEU A 83 0.31 2.48 6.66
N ILE A 84 0.41 2.11 5.39
CA ILE A 84 1.62 2.23 4.57
C ILE A 84 1.41 3.31 3.51
N ARG A 85 2.48 4.07 3.29
CA ARG A 85 2.65 4.93 2.12
C ARG A 85 3.77 4.39 1.25
N VAL A 86 3.48 4.15 -0.02
CA VAL A 86 4.48 3.83 -1.04
C VAL A 86 4.68 5.04 -1.95
N ARG A 87 5.92 5.47 -2.12
CA ARG A 87 6.28 6.51 -3.09
C ARG A 87 6.99 5.88 -4.27
N LEU A 88 6.40 6.05 -5.45
CA LEU A 88 6.85 5.46 -6.70
C LEU A 88 7.23 6.59 -7.67
N GLN A 89 8.48 6.59 -8.14
CA GLN A 89 8.86 7.49 -9.22
C GLN A 89 8.17 7.07 -10.53
N SER A 90 7.71 8.05 -11.31
CA SER A 90 7.12 7.80 -12.62
C SER A 90 8.18 7.30 -13.61
N ARG A 91 7.86 6.20 -14.30
CA ARG A 91 8.71 5.59 -15.34
C ARG A 91 8.93 6.48 -16.56
N HIS A 92 8.01 7.41 -16.84
CA HIS A 92 8.03 8.24 -18.05
C HIS A 92 8.36 9.71 -17.78
N ILE A 93 8.34 10.14 -16.52
CA ILE A 93 8.51 11.55 -16.13
C ILE A 93 9.32 11.61 -14.84
N SER A 94 10.60 11.94 -14.93
CA SER A 94 11.53 11.92 -13.78
C SER A 94 11.11 12.81 -12.61
N SER A 95 10.41 13.92 -12.89
CA SER A 95 9.92 14.86 -11.87
C SER A 95 8.63 14.43 -11.17
N LYS A 96 7.93 13.40 -11.68
CA LYS A 96 6.62 12.98 -11.14
C LYS A 96 6.80 11.80 -10.19
N THR A 97 6.30 11.95 -8.97
CA THR A 97 6.24 10.87 -7.97
C THR A 97 4.79 10.61 -7.61
N TYR A 98 4.38 9.34 -7.62
CA TYR A 98 3.08 8.90 -7.16
C TYR A 98 3.14 8.49 -5.69
N GLN A 99 2.09 8.77 -4.95
CA GLN A 99 1.90 8.29 -3.58
C GLN A 99 0.73 7.31 -3.57
N VAL A 100 1.00 6.07 -3.17
CA VAL A 100 0.00 5.03 -2.97
C VAL A 100 -0.17 4.81 -1.47
N TRP A 101 -1.42 4.72 -1.03
CA TRP A 101 -1.79 4.57 0.36
C TRP A 101 -2.50 3.24 0.55
N ILE A 102 -2.05 2.46 1.51
CA ILE A 102 -2.61 1.14 1.82
C ILE A 102 -2.88 1.12 3.31
N GLN A 103 -4.15 1.09 3.68
CA GLN A 103 -4.59 0.70 5.01
C GLN A 103 -4.96 -0.78 4.97
N TYR A 104 -4.48 -1.55 5.93
CA TYR A 104 -4.74 -2.98 6.04
C TYR A 104 -5.09 -3.33 7.48
N ASP A 105 -5.91 -4.36 7.64
CA ASP A 105 -6.05 -4.98 8.95
C ASP A 105 -4.78 -5.78 9.21
N SER A 106 -4.05 -5.43 10.26
CA SER A 106 -2.94 -6.26 10.70
C SER A 106 -3.49 -7.61 11.11
N ASP A 107 -2.96 -8.69 10.53
CA ASP A 107 -3.19 -10.03 11.06
C ASP A 107 -2.54 -10.09 12.45
N HIS A 108 -3.26 -9.63 13.48
CA HIS A 108 -3.08 -10.19 14.80
C HIS A 108 -3.44 -11.66 14.63
N VAL A 109 -2.43 -12.51 14.47
CA VAL A 109 -2.59 -13.94 14.69
C VAL A 109 -3.21 -14.05 16.07
N ASN A 110 -4.52 -14.26 16.14
CA ASN A 110 -5.18 -14.76 17.33
C ASN A 110 -4.59 -16.15 17.54
N ILE A 111 -3.51 -16.21 18.31
CA ILE A 111 -3.10 -17.42 19.00
C ILE A 111 -4.06 -17.54 20.18
N ASP A 112 -5.32 -17.84 19.89
CA ASP A 112 -6.26 -18.30 20.89
C ASP A 112 -6.41 -19.82 20.70
N SER A 113 -5.60 -20.51 21.52
CA SER A 113 -5.82 -21.78 22.24
C SER A 113 -6.46 -22.97 21.52
#